data_AF-A0A5S3UR73-F1
#
_entry.id   AF-A0A5S3UR73-F1
#
_cell.length_a   1.000
_cell.length_b   1.000
_cell.length_c   1.000
_cell.angle_alpha   90.00
_cell.angle_beta   90.00
_cell.angle_gamma   90.00
#
_symmetry.space_group_name_H-M   'P 1'
#
loop_
_entity.id
_entity.type
_entity.pdbx_description
1 polymer ?
#
loop_
_entity_poly.entity_id
_entity_poly.type
_entity_poly.pdbx_seq_one_letter_code
_entity_poly.pdbx_strand_id
1 'polypeptide(L)'
;MRQTQAVALVLILGGLGYAFWALYSLPPLQLSHEQATPPPSQTNRLAPVKKTTDITLPAISAEPAPVNIAADDVPPVSALPEVIDNEPYVPPISPSSPTPAYHGDLADHQAYLAHQSAQVVQMKQDYIAAVDKKVARLEALLKKGVRHQLPPERLQEARDKIRGLRAMQAQLRRELAQ
;
A
#
# COMPACT_ATOMS: atom_id res chain seq x y z
N MET A 1 22.23 48.22 24.11
CA MET A 1 21.95 46.91 23.46
C MET A 1 20.49 46.79 22.98
N ARG A 2 19.91 47.79 22.29
CA ARG A 2 18.51 47.72 21.80
C ARG A 2 18.32 47.98 20.30
N GLN A 3 19.36 48.45 19.60
CA GLN A 3 19.22 48.86 18.19
C GLN A 3 19.48 47.72 17.18
N THR A 4 20.16 46.64 17.58
CA THR A 4 20.46 45.50 16.68
C THR A 4 19.26 44.57 16.47
N GLN A 5 18.27 44.56 17.37
CA GLN A 5 17.08 43.72 17.23
C GLN A 5 16.06 44.27 16.23
N ALA A 6 15.99 45.60 16.05
CA ALA A 6 15.06 46.22 15.11
C ALA A 6 15.43 45.94 13.64
N VAL A 7 16.72 45.87 13.33
CA VAL A 7 17.20 45.65 11.95
C VAL A 7 16.99 44.20 11.51
N ALA A 8 17.14 43.23 12.42
CA ALA A 8 16.89 41.82 12.10
C ALA A 8 15.43 41.53 11.73
N LEU A 9 14.48 42.21 12.39
CA LEU A 9 13.05 42.00 12.16
C LEU A 9 12.57 42.54 10.81
N VAL A 10 13.14 43.65 10.35
CA VAL A 10 12.83 44.24 9.03
C VAL A 10 13.36 43.37 7.89
N LEU A 11 14.54 42.75 8.05
CA LEU A 11 15.11 41.85 7.04
C LEU A 11 14.34 40.53 6.92
N ILE A 12 13.82 39.99 8.02
CA ILE A 12 13.02 38.75 8.02
C ILE A 12 11.66 38.99 7.36
N LEU A 13 10.98 40.12 7.66
CA LEU A 13 9.70 40.45 7.01
C LEU A 13 9.85 40.78 5.51
N GLY A 14 10.92 41.51 5.14
CA GLY A 14 11.21 41.82 3.74
C GLY A 14 11.56 40.58 2.92
N GLY A 15 12.32 39.64 3.49
CA GLY A 15 12.66 38.37 2.85
C GLY A 15 11.44 37.47 2.62
N LEU A 16 10.55 37.35 3.61
CA LEU A 16 9.32 36.56 3.46
C LEU A 16 8.36 37.16 2.43
N GLY A 17 8.21 38.48 2.43
CA GLY A 17 7.37 39.18 1.45
C GLY A 17 7.87 39.00 0.02
N TYR A 18 9.20 39.07 -0.19
CA TYR A 18 9.80 38.86 -1.50
C TYR A 18 9.68 37.41 -1.98
N ALA A 19 9.86 36.42 -1.08
CA ALA A 19 9.67 35.01 -1.42
C ALA A 19 8.21 34.72 -1.82
N PHE A 20 7.24 35.33 -1.14
CA PHE A 20 5.82 35.16 -1.45
C PHE A 20 5.43 35.85 -2.77
N TRP A 21 5.95 37.05 -3.03
CA TRP A 21 5.74 37.76 -4.31
C TRP A 21 6.37 37.01 -5.50
N ALA A 22 7.57 36.45 -5.32
CA ALA A 22 8.23 35.63 -6.34
C ALA A 22 7.45 34.35 -6.63
N LEU A 23 6.89 33.68 -5.62
CA LEU A 23 6.09 32.46 -5.80
C LEU A 23 4.74 32.74 -6.49
N TYR A 24 4.16 33.91 -6.24
CA TYR A 24 2.90 34.34 -6.87
C TYR A 24 3.10 34.86 -8.30
N SER A 25 4.32 35.28 -8.63
CA SER A 25 4.69 35.81 -9.95
C SER A 25 5.21 34.71 -10.90
N LEU A 26 5.15 33.42 -10.53
CA LEU A 26 5.38 32.35 -11.50
C LEU A 26 4.25 32.34 -12.53
N PRO A 27 4.57 32.34 -13.83
CA PRO A 27 3.55 32.17 -14.86
C PRO A 27 2.86 30.80 -14.66
N PRO A 28 1.55 30.69 -14.93
CA PRO A 28 0.89 29.40 -14.90
C PRO A 28 1.61 28.45 -15.85
N LEU A 29 1.87 27.23 -15.39
CA LEU A 29 2.36 26.15 -16.24
C LEU A 29 1.39 26.02 -17.41
N GLN A 30 1.79 26.52 -18.58
CA GLN A 30 1.06 26.30 -19.80
C GLN A 30 1.18 24.82 -20.12
N LEU A 31 0.15 24.05 -19.77
CA LEU A 31 -0.11 22.77 -20.39
C LEU A 31 -0.23 23.05 -21.89
N SER A 32 0.85 22.78 -22.63
CA SER A 32 0.78 22.64 -24.09
C SER A 32 -0.42 21.77 -24.39
N HIS A 33 -1.49 22.39 -24.89
CA HIS A 33 -2.48 21.69 -25.67
C HIS A 33 -1.78 21.35 -26.98
N GLU A 34 -0.97 20.31 -26.95
CA GLU A 34 -0.67 19.58 -28.17
C GLU A 34 -2.02 19.04 -28.62
N GLN A 35 -2.53 19.69 -29.66
CA GLN A 35 -3.78 19.41 -30.32
C GLN A 35 -3.73 17.97 -30.85
N ALA A 36 -4.16 17.02 -30.02
CA ALA A 36 -4.44 15.66 -30.43
C ALA A 36 -5.65 15.68 -31.35
N THR A 37 -5.35 15.87 -32.64
CA THR A 37 -6.26 15.59 -33.75
C THR A 37 -6.77 14.16 -33.56
N PRO A 38 -8.09 13.91 -33.47
CA PRO A 38 -8.59 12.54 -33.37
C PRO A 38 -8.30 11.81 -34.68
N PRO A 39 -7.52 10.71 -34.70
CA PRO A 39 -7.45 9.88 -35.89
C PRO A 39 -8.82 9.19 -36.11
N PRO A 40 -9.27 9.06 -37.36
CA PRO A 40 -10.51 8.36 -37.67
C PRO A 40 -10.46 6.91 -37.18
N SER A 41 -11.56 6.46 -36.59
CA SER A 41 -11.77 5.10 -36.12
C SER A 41 -11.40 4.08 -37.21
N GLN A 42 -10.37 3.27 -36.93
CA GLN A 42 -10.15 2.00 -37.62
C GLN A 42 -10.15 0.89 -36.58
N THR A 43 -11.32 0.27 -36.41
CA THR A 43 -11.47 -1.01 -35.73
C THR A 43 -10.79 -2.08 -36.56
N ASN A 44 -9.50 -2.30 -36.33
CA ASN A 44 -8.82 -3.48 -36.86
C ASN A 44 -9.14 -4.64 -35.91
N ARG A 45 -10.09 -5.47 -36.35
CA ARG A 45 -10.56 -6.68 -35.66
C ARG A 45 -9.42 -7.68 -35.59
N LEU A 46 -8.81 -7.86 -34.43
CA LEU A 46 -7.80 -8.89 -34.21
C LEU A 46 -8.47 -10.27 -34.36
N ALA A 47 -7.93 -11.07 -35.27
CA ALA A 47 -8.31 -12.46 -35.48
C ALA A 47 -8.10 -13.29 -34.19
N PRO A 48 -8.87 -14.37 -33.99
CA PRO A 48 -8.73 -15.23 -32.82
C PRO A 48 -7.35 -15.89 -32.82
N VAL A 49 -6.59 -15.66 -31.74
CA VAL A 49 -5.32 -16.37 -31.48
C VAL A 49 -5.64 -17.85 -31.30
N LYS A 50 -5.18 -18.65 -32.27
CA LYS A 50 -5.18 -20.11 -32.19
C LYS A 50 -4.24 -20.54 -31.06
N LYS A 51 -4.70 -21.47 -30.24
CA LYS A 51 -3.87 -22.27 -29.33
C LYS A 51 -2.73 -22.91 -30.13
N THR A 52 -1.49 -22.60 -29.77
CA THR A 52 -0.33 -23.42 -30.12
C THR A 52 0.42 -23.71 -28.83
N THR A 53 0.28 -24.97 -28.44
CA THR A 53 1.14 -25.75 -27.55
C THR A 53 2.61 -25.60 -27.98
N ASP A 54 3.50 -25.86 -27.02
CA ASP A 54 4.96 -25.97 -27.11
C ASP A 54 5.76 -24.67 -27.02
N ILE A 55 6.03 -24.27 -25.77
CA ILE A 55 7.28 -23.59 -25.41
C ILE A 55 8.14 -24.59 -24.65
N THR A 56 9.01 -25.26 -25.39
CA THR A 56 10.13 -26.06 -24.89
C THR A 56 11.12 -25.14 -24.17
N LEU A 57 11.29 -25.30 -22.85
CA LEU A 57 12.40 -24.68 -22.11
C LEU A 57 13.69 -25.47 -22.40
N PRO A 58 14.83 -24.81 -22.63
CA PRO A 58 16.11 -25.49 -22.79
C PRO A 58 16.53 -26.14 -21.47
N ALA A 59 16.74 -27.45 -21.50
CA ALA A 59 17.34 -28.22 -20.42
C ALA A 59 18.81 -27.82 -20.26
N ILE A 60 19.13 -27.03 -19.24
CA ILE A 60 20.50 -26.90 -18.74
C ILE A 60 20.75 -28.14 -17.88
N SER A 61 21.36 -29.15 -18.51
CA SER A 61 21.86 -30.34 -17.85
C SER A 61 23.13 -29.96 -17.10
N ALA A 62 23.01 -29.68 -15.80
CA ALA A 62 24.15 -29.57 -14.90
C ALA A 62 24.41 -30.96 -14.29
N GLU A 63 25.38 -31.67 -14.87
CA GLU A 63 25.96 -32.89 -14.32
C GLU A 63 26.70 -32.56 -13.01
N PRO A 64 26.35 -33.17 -11.86
CA PRO A 64 27.07 -32.94 -10.63
C PRO A 64 28.32 -33.83 -10.59
N ALA A 65 29.50 -33.20 -10.56
CA ALA A 65 30.75 -33.88 -10.23
C ALA A 65 30.69 -34.43 -8.79
N PRO A 66 31.18 -35.65 -8.52
CA PRO A 66 31.19 -36.21 -7.17
C PRO A 66 32.29 -35.54 -6.34
N VAL A 67 31.90 -34.70 -5.38
CA VAL A 67 32.79 -34.23 -4.32
C VAL A 67 32.60 -35.14 -3.11
N ASN A 68 33.59 -36.00 -2.89
CA ASN A 68 33.74 -36.84 -1.72
C ASN A 68 34.22 -35.97 -0.55
N ILE A 69 33.36 -35.72 0.45
CA ILE A 69 33.81 -35.30 1.79
C ILE A 69 33.13 -36.19 2.83
N ALA A 70 33.99 -36.75 3.66
CA ALA A 70 33.71 -37.72 4.70
C ALA A 70 32.80 -37.17 5.82
N ALA A 71 32.16 -38.14 6.47
CA ALA A 71 31.30 -38.09 7.64
C ALA A 71 31.62 -36.99 8.67
N ASP A 72 30.58 -36.24 9.04
CA ASP A 72 30.33 -35.90 10.44
C ASP A 72 28.83 -35.96 10.72
N ASP A 73 28.52 -36.57 11.86
CA ASP A 73 27.27 -37.20 12.25
C ASP A 73 26.23 -36.14 12.68
N VAL A 74 25.18 -35.92 11.89
CA VAL A 74 23.99 -35.16 12.30
C VAL A 74 22.79 -36.11 12.20
N PRO A 75 22.06 -36.38 13.30
CA PRO A 75 20.93 -37.31 13.25
C PRO A 75 19.86 -36.77 12.28
N PRO A 76 19.31 -37.61 11.39
CA PRO A 76 18.42 -37.16 10.34
C PRO A 76 17.09 -36.69 10.94
N VAL A 77 16.60 -35.54 10.48
CA VAL A 77 15.25 -35.01 10.72
C VAL A 77 14.21 -35.84 9.93
N SER A 78 14.38 -37.16 9.87
CA SER A 78 13.50 -38.09 9.14
C SER A 78 12.51 -38.73 10.11
N ALA A 79 11.62 -37.94 10.70
CA ALA A 79 10.45 -38.49 11.38
C ALA A 79 9.29 -37.50 11.58
N LEU A 80 9.21 -36.42 10.79
CA LEU A 80 7.93 -35.75 10.61
C LEU A 80 7.37 -36.22 9.26
N PRO A 81 6.11 -36.71 9.21
CA PRO A 81 5.48 -37.01 7.93
C PRO A 81 5.47 -35.72 7.12
N GLU A 82 6.30 -35.71 6.08
CA GLU A 82 6.31 -34.66 5.08
C GLU A 82 4.94 -34.74 4.39
N VAL A 83 4.06 -33.82 4.74
CA VAL A 83 2.85 -33.56 3.97
C VAL A 83 3.34 -32.95 2.67
N ILE A 84 3.75 -33.81 1.73
CA ILE A 84 4.02 -33.44 0.35
C ILE A 84 2.65 -33.25 -0.31
N ASP A 85 1.99 -32.16 0.07
CA ASP A 85 0.92 -31.60 -0.73
C ASP A 85 1.60 -30.94 -1.93
N ASN A 86 1.60 -31.64 -3.06
CA ASN A 86 2.19 -31.16 -4.32
C ASN A 86 1.35 -30.02 -4.95
N GLU A 87 0.25 -29.62 -4.32
CA GLU A 87 -0.55 -28.48 -4.75
C GLU A 87 0.04 -27.18 -4.15
N PRO A 88 0.41 -26.18 -4.98
CA PRO A 88 0.81 -24.88 -4.46
C PRO A 88 -0.30 -24.30 -3.60
N TYR A 89 -0.04 -24.11 -2.30
CA TYR A 89 -1.01 -23.52 -1.39
C TYR A 89 -1.40 -22.12 -1.85
N VAL A 90 -2.65 -21.96 -2.30
CA VAL A 90 -3.26 -20.67 -2.59
C VAL A 90 -4.12 -20.27 -1.39
N PRO A 91 -3.79 -19.17 -0.68
CA PRO A 91 -4.62 -18.71 0.42
C PRO A 91 -6.01 -18.31 -0.10
N PRO A 92 -7.09 -18.56 0.67
CA PRO A 92 -8.43 -18.20 0.24
C PRO A 92 -8.54 -16.68 0.05
N ILE A 93 -8.79 -16.25 -1.20
CA ILE A 93 -9.05 -14.85 -1.54
C ILE A 93 -10.53 -14.58 -1.24
N SER A 94 -10.82 -13.68 -0.30
CA SER A 94 -12.19 -13.24 -0.07
C SER A 94 -12.68 -12.40 -1.26
N PRO A 95 -13.90 -12.61 -1.77
CA PRO A 95 -14.44 -11.79 -2.85
C PRO A 95 -14.51 -10.33 -2.40
N SER A 96 -14.04 -9.40 -3.25
CA SER A 96 -14.21 -7.98 -3.00
C SER A 96 -15.67 -7.59 -3.22
N SER A 97 -16.23 -6.81 -2.29
CA SER A 97 -17.52 -6.15 -2.54
C SER A 97 -17.24 -4.93 -3.44
N PRO A 98 -17.91 -4.81 -4.59
CA PRO A 98 -17.70 -3.66 -5.47
C PRO A 98 -18.16 -2.38 -4.77
N THR A 99 -17.34 -1.33 -4.84
CA THR A 99 -17.75 0.01 -4.39
C THR A 99 -18.90 0.48 -5.27
N PRO A 100 -20.02 0.99 -4.70
CA PRO A 100 -21.13 1.53 -5.48
C PRO A 100 -20.65 2.61 -6.45
N ALA A 101 -21.06 2.51 -7.71
CA ALA A 101 -20.80 3.55 -8.70
C ALA A 101 -21.76 4.73 -8.49
N TYR A 102 -21.35 5.93 -8.90
CA TYR A 102 -22.26 7.07 -8.96
C TYR A 102 -23.25 6.88 -10.11
N HIS A 103 -24.56 7.02 -9.82
CA HIS A 103 -25.64 6.86 -10.79
C HIS A 103 -26.47 8.13 -11.00
N GLY A 104 -26.06 9.26 -10.42
CA GLY A 104 -26.73 10.55 -10.63
C GLY A 104 -26.31 11.22 -11.93
N ASP A 105 -26.85 12.41 -12.18
CA ASP A 105 -26.44 13.25 -13.30
C ASP A 105 -24.98 13.72 -13.10
N LEU A 106 -24.16 13.54 -14.14
CA LEU A 106 -22.77 13.98 -14.16
C LEU A 106 -22.63 15.48 -14.39
N ALA A 107 -23.66 16.14 -14.92
CA ALA A 107 -23.70 17.59 -15.03
C ALA A 107 -23.96 18.26 -13.66
N ASP A 108 -24.55 17.55 -12.70
CA ASP A 108 -24.69 18.01 -11.32
C ASP A 108 -23.40 17.78 -10.53
N HIS A 109 -22.51 18.76 -10.62
CA HIS A 109 -21.24 18.75 -9.91
C HIS A 109 -21.40 18.64 -8.39
N GLN A 110 -22.43 19.26 -7.80
CA GLN A 110 -22.62 19.24 -6.35
C GLN A 110 -23.03 17.86 -5.86
N ALA A 111 -23.94 17.20 -6.58
CA ALA A 111 -24.35 15.83 -6.27
C ALA A 111 -23.17 14.84 -6.39
N TYR A 112 -22.31 15.02 -7.39
CA TYR A 112 -21.11 14.21 -7.55
C TYR A 112 -20.12 14.41 -6.38
N LEU A 113 -19.84 15.66 -5.99
CA LEU A 113 -18.95 15.95 -4.85
C LEU A 113 -19.49 15.38 -3.55
N ALA A 114 -20.80 15.49 -3.30
CA ALA A 114 -21.43 14.91 -2.12
C ALA A 114 -21.24 13.39 -2.08
N HIS A 115 -21.48 12.70 -3.19
CA HIS A 115 -21.25 11.26 -3.30
C HIS A 115 -19.79 10.88 -3.04
N GLN A 116 -18.83 11.60 -3.63
CA GLN A 116 -17.41 11.35 -3.42
C GLN A 116 -17.01 11.54 -1.95
N SER A 117 -17.51 12.60 -1.30
CA SER A 117 -17.26 12.86 0.12
C SER A 117 -17.81 11.74 1.02
N ALA A 118 -19.00 11.23 0.70
CA ALA A 118 -19.60 10.11 1.41
C ALA A 118 -18.78 8.82 1.26
N GLN A 119 -18.25 8.54 0.07
CA GLN A 119 -17.35 7.38 -0.13
C GLN A 119 -16.08 7.48 0.71
N VAL A 120 -15.48 8.67 0.81
CA VAL A 120 -14.29 8.88 1.65
C VAL A 120 -14.62 8.63 3.12
N VAL A 121 -15.77 9.12 3.60
CA VAL A 121 -16.23 8.87 4.98
C VAL A 121 -16.42 7.38 5.23
N GLN A 122 -17.12 6.68 4.33
CA GLN A 122 -17.36 5.24 4.45
C GLN A 122 -16.05 4.45 4.49
N MET A 123 -15.11 4.76 3.59
CA MET A 123 -13.80 4.11 3.54
C MET A 123 -13.05 4.25 4.87
N LYS A 124 -13.07 5.44 5.49
CA LYS A 124 -12.42 5.67 6.79
C LYS A 124 -13.09 4.85 7.90
N GLN A 125 -14.42 4.77 7.90
CA GLN A 125 -15.18 3.95 8.86
C GLN A 125 -14.88 2.46 8.71
N ASP A 126 -14.84 1.96 7.47
CA ASP A 126 -14.52 0.56 7.17
C ASP A 126 -13.11 0.19 7.62
N TYR A 127 -12.14 1.09 7.38
CA TYR A 127 -10.79 0.92 7.89
C TYR A 127 -10.77 0.82 9.42
N ILE A 128 -11.46 1.73 10.13
CA ILE A 128 -11.55 1.72 11.60
C ILE A 128 -12.09 0.37 12.10
N ALA A 129 -13.17 -0.14 11.50
CA ALA A 129 -13.78 -1.41 11.87
C ALA A 129 -12.87 -2.62 11.57
N ALA A 130 -12.14 -2.58 10.46
CA ALA A 130 -11.15 -3.61 10.14
C ALA A 130 -9.97 -3.62 11.13
N VAL A 131 -9.51 -2.43 11.54
CA VAL A 131 -8.46 -2.27 12.55
C VAL A 131 -8.90 -2.80 13.92
N ASP A 132 -10.15 -2.56 14.35
CA ASP A 132 -10.67 -3.11 15.61
C ASP A 132 -10.51 -4.63 15.66
N LYS A 133 -10.94 -5.33 14.61
CA LYS A 133 -10.78 -6.80 14.48
C LYS A 133 -9.31 -7.22 14.48
N LYS A 134 -8.46 -6.46 13.77
CA LYS A 134 -7.03 -6.76 13.65
C LYS A 134 -6.29 -6.61 14.98
N VAL A 135 -6.56 -5.54 15.71
CA VAL A 135 -5.96 -5.27 17.03
C VAL A 135 -6.34 -6.35 18.02
N ALA A 136 -7.63 -6.72 18.11
CA ALA A 136 -8.09 -7.79 18.98
C ALA A 136 -7.35 -9.13 18.71
N ARG A 137 -7.17 -9.47 17.42
CA ARG A 137 -6.41 -10.66 17.03
C ARG A 137 -4.93 -10.57 17.41
N LEU A 138 -4.29 -9.43 17.20
CA LEU A 138 -2.88 -9.22 17.55
C LEU A 138 -2.65 -9.28 19.06
N GLU A 139 -3.57 -8.75 19.86
CA GLU A 139 -3.49 -8.82 21.33
C GLU A 139 -3.61 -10.27 21.83
N ALA A 140 -4.52 -11.05 21.26
CA ALA A 140 -4.63 -12.47 21.56
C ALA A 140 -3.34 -13.24 21.20
N LEU A 141 -2.73 -12.94 20.04
CA LEU A 141 -1.46 -13.53 19.63
C LEU A 141 -0.30 -13.08 20.51
N LEU A 142 -0.25 -11.81 20.92
CA LEU A 142 0.76 -11.29 21.85
C LEU A 142 0.67 -12.03 23.19
N LYS A 143 -0.54 -12.20 23.74
CA LYS A 143 -0.76 -12.98 24.98
C LYS A 143 -0.32 -14.44 24.82
N LYS A 144 -0.56 -15.05 23.66
CA LYS A 144 -0.04 -16.39 23.35
C LYS A 144 1.49 -16.38 23.30
N GLY A 145 2.09 -15.40 22.62
CA GLY A 145 3.53 -15.23 22.50
C GLY A 145 4.26 -15.07 23.82
N VAL A 146 3.70 -14.29 24.74
CA VAL A 146 4.23 -14.13 26.11
C VAL A 146 4.23 -15.47 26.86
N ARG A 147 3.15 -16.25 26.76
CA ARG A 147 3.06 -17.58 27.41
C ARG A 147 4.09 -18.57 26.87
N HIS A 148 4.41 -18.47 25.57
CA HIS A 148 5.42 -19.31 24.92
C HIS A 148 6.83 -18.71 24.96
N GLN A 149 7.06 -17.64 25.73
CA GLN A 149 8.38 -17.04 25.93
C GLN A 149 9.05 -16.66 24.58
N LEU A 150 8.28 -16.12 23.64
CA LEU A 150 8.85 -15.59 22.39
C LEU A 150 9.92 -14.53 22.68
N PRO A 151 10.93 -14.38 21.78
CA PRO A 151 11.97 -13.37 21.92
C PRO A 151 11.39 -11.97 22.17
N PRO A 152 12.01 -11.17 23.05
CA PRO A 152 11.48 -9.86 23.43
C PRO A 152 11.33 -8.92 22.22
N GLU A 153 12.18 -9.05 21.21
CA GLU A 153 12.12 -8.27 19.96
C GLU A 153 10.81 -8.54 19.21
N ARG A 154 10.36 -9.79 19.15
CA ARG A 154 9.11 -10.19 18.48
C ARG A 154 7.89 -9.70 19.27
N LEU A 155 7.97 -9.75 20.60
CA LEU A 155 6.93 -9.19 21.47
C LEU A 155 6.83 -7.67 21.31
N GLN A 156 7.98 -6.99 21.17
CA GLN A 156 8.03 -5.55 20.94
C GLN A 156 7.48 -5.17 19.57
N GLU A 157 7.87 -5.89 18.51
CA GLU A 157 7.34 -5.69 17.16
C GLU A 157 5.80 -5.76 17.14
N ALA A 158 5.22 -6.74 17.85
CA ALA A 158 3.77 -6.87 17.97
C ALA A 158 3.12 -5.69 18.71
N ARG A 159 3.74 -5.21 19.80
CA ARG A 159 3.28 -4.04 20.56
C ARG A 159 3.31 -2.78 19.69
N ASP A 160 4.36 -2.61 18.91
CA ASP A 160 4.55 -1.47 18.02
C ASP A 160 3.50 -1.44 16.92
N LYS A 161 3.21 -2.61 16.33
CA LYS A 161 2.12 -2.75 15.34
C LYS A 161 0.77 -2.38 15.94
N ILE A 162 0.44 -2.88 17.14
CA ILE A 162 -0.81 -2.53 17.82
C ILE A 162 -0.90 -1.01 18.06
N ARG A 163 0.18 -0.40 18.54
CA ARG A 163 0.25 1.05 18.78
C ARG A 163 0.06 1.85 17.49
N GLY A 164 0.73 1.48 16.40
CA GLY A 164 0.59 2.16 15.10
C GLY A 164 -0.84 2.09 14.56
N LEU A 165 -1.47 0.91 14.63
CA LEU A 165 -2.86 0.72 14.23
C LEU A 165 -3.83 1.60 15.04
N ARG A 166 -3.65 1.65 16.37
CA ARG A 166 -4.47 2.50 17.25
C ARG A 166 -4.26 3.99 16.98
N ALA A 167 -3.03 4.42 16.70
CA ALA A 167 -2.73 5.81 16.38
C ALA A 167 -3.45 6.26 15.10
N MET A 168 -3.35 5.45 14.04
CA MET A 168 -4.07 5.71 12.78
C MET A 168 -5.58 5.73 12.99
N GLN A 169 -6.11 4.77 13.74
CA GLN A 169 -7.54 4.72 14.05
C GLN A 169 -8.02 5.97 14.79
N ALA A 170 -7.26 6.43 15.79
CA ALA A 170 -7.57 7.66 16.52
C ALA A 170 -7.50 8.90 15.63
N GLN A 171 -6.55 8.95 14.68
CA GLN A 171 -6.48 10.01 13.69
C GLN A 171 -7.73 10.04 12.81
N LEU A 172 -8.12 8.91 12.22
CA LEU A 172 -9.29 8.84 11.36
C LEU A 172 -10.58 9.19 12.10
N ARG A 173 -10.72 8.81 13.39
CA ARG A 173 -11.85 9.22 14.22
C ARG A 173 -11.91 10.74 14.42
N ARG A 174 -10.76 11.42 14.56
CA ARG A 174 -10.72 12.89 14.64
C ARG A 174 -11.06 13.56 13.32
N GLU A 175 -10.66 12.97 12.20
CA GLU A 175 -11.01 13.48 10.87
C GLU A 175 -12.50 13.33 10.55
N LEU A 176 -13.17 12.31 11.11
CA LEU A 176 -14.61 12.07 10.94
C LEU A 176 -15.49 12.92 11.88
N ALA A 177 -14.90 13.56 12.88
CA ALA A 177 -15.61 14.39 13.86
C ALA A 177 -15.55 15.89 13.54
N GLN A 178 -14.88 16.26 12.45
CA GLN A 178 -14.80 17.62 11.90
C GLN A 178 -15.90 17.83 10.86
#